data_AF-A0A239KZS5-F1
#
_entry.id   AF-A0A239KZS5-F1
#
_cell.length_a   1.000
_cell.length_b   1.000
_cell.length_c   1.000
_cell.angle_alpha   90.00
_cell.angle_beta   90.00
_cell.angle_gamma   90.00
#
_symmetry.space_group_name_H-M   'P 1'
#
loop_
_entity.id
_entity.type
_entity.pdbx_description
1 polymer ?
#
loop_
_entity_poly.entity_id
_entity_poly.type
_entity_poly.pdbx_seq_one_letter_code
_entity_poly.pdbx_strand_id
1 'polypeptide(L)'
;MIEDEEAPEAHASTTSRQRWRLVTTLVAAAAVALGIYLIAEAGTGAAVSYTLLIILPAILSATIAWVGSATGGWRATTFFLVPVWLAVGIAAIGALFLREGVICILMLLPLWLIFGLIGVWPVYLHRRAQRHVDSNIFRANALLLLPLLTLIVEQHVDPPRTTYIVAREIVVDAPPGRVWEQLLAIPAIGRTEGRWTVSQNLIRLPRPTSALLSGRGVGAVRDARWQGGIRFEEIVTRWQTGRELAWRFSFPDPSIYRRTDRHINPHSRQLRIEDGGYRLLPLAGGRTKIHLWTRYRIATPVNAYAAMWGELILGDIQNNVLAIIAFRLRGE
;
A
#
# COMPACT_ATOMS: atom_id res chain seq x y z
N MET A 1 -21.98 -39.24 -58.43
CA MET A 1 -21.87 -40.07 -57.22
C MET A 1 -20.51 -39.73 -56.63
N ILE A 2 -20.49 -38.78 -55.67
CA ILE A 2 -19.95 -38.97 -54.29
C ILE A 2 -18.41 -38.87 -54.34
N GLU A 3 -17.69 -37.95 -53.69
CA GLU A 3 -17.93 -37.01 -52.59
C GLU A 3 -16.86 -35.89 -52.71
N ASP A 4 -17.23 -34.64 -52.42
CA ASP A 4 -16.29 -33.55 -52.16
C ASP A 4 -15.56 -33.82 -50.84
N GLU A 5 -14.26 -34.02 -50.89
CA GLU A 5 -13.39 -34.10 -49.72
C GLU A 5 -13.09 -32.67 -49.24
N GLU A 6 -13.99 -32.14 -48.41
CA GLU A 6 -13.90 -30.80 -47.82
C GLU A 6 -12.70 -30.75 -46.84
N ALA A 7 -11.67 -29.97 -47.19
CA ALA A 7 -10.42 -29.85 -46.46
C ALA A 7 -10.58 -29.30 -45.02
N PRO A 8 -10.04 -29.97 -43.98
CA PRO A 8 -10.10 -29.47 -42.59
C PRO A 8 -9.08 -28.36 -42.24
N GLU A 9 -8.20 -27.96 -43.17
CA GLU A 9 -6.98 -27.19 -42.82
C GLU A 9 -7.19 -25.67 -42.56
N ALA A 10 -8.30 -25.08 -43.02
CA ALA A 10 -8.53 -23.63 -42.90
C ALA A 10 -8.89 -23.17 -41.46
N HIS A 11 -9.52 -24.02 -40.65
CA HIS A 11 -9.95 -23.65 -39.30
C HIS A 11 -8.83 -23.76 -38.23
N ALA A 12 -7.83 -24.62 -38.44
CA ALA A 12 -6.69 -24.79 -37.52
C ALA A 12 -5.63 -23.67 -37.62
N SER A 13 -5.47 -23.10 -38.81
CA SER A 13 -4.48 -22.04 -39.07
C SER A 13 -4.90 -20.66 -38.52
N THR A 14 -6.20 -20.39 -38.46
CA THR A 14 -6.75 -19.13 -37.93
C THR A 14 -6.74 -19.09 -36.40
N THR A 15 -7.09 -20.20 -35.74
CA THR A 15 -7.04 -20.34 -34.28
C THR A 15 -5.62 -20.33 -33.72
N SER A 16 -4.65 -20.97 -34.40
CA SER A 16 -3.23 -20.93 -34.00
C SER A 16 -2.64 -19.53 -34.14
N ARG A 17 -2.86 -18.84 -35.27
CA ARG A 17 -2.40 -17.46 -35.49
C ARG A 17 -3.02 -16.47 -34.50
N GLN A 18 -4.27 -16.70 -34.08
CA GLN A 18 -4.94 -15.90 -33.05
C GLN A 18 -4.43 -16.17 -31.63
N ARG A 19 -4.15 -17.43 -31.26
CA ARG A 19 -3.51 -17.76 -29.98
C ARG A 19 -2.14 -17.11 -29.85
N TRP A 20 -1.33 -17.13 -30.93
CA TRP A 20 -0.06 -16.43 -30.99
C TRP A 20 -0.19 -14.90 -30.80
N ARG A 21 -1.26 -14.29 -31.32
CA ARG A 21 -1.54 -12.85 -31.12
C ARG A 21 -1.89 -12.53 -29.66
N LEU A 22 -2.67 -13.37 -28.98
CA LEU A 22 -2.95 -13.19 -27.56
C LEU A 22 -1.69 -13.34 -26.71
N VAL A 23 -0.89 -14.38 -26.96
CA VAL A 23 0.37 -14.62 -26.24
C VAL A 23 1.34 -13.46 -26.44
N THR A 24 1.56 -13.01 -27.68
CA THR A 24 2.45 -11.87 -27.95
C THR A 24 1.99 -10.58 -27.29
N THR A 25 0.68 -10.33 -27.23
CA THR A 25 0.11 -9.17 -26.52
C THR A 25 0.35 -9.28 -25.02
N LEU A 26 0.14 -10.46 -24.42
CA LEU A 26 0.39 -10.68 -22.99
C LEU A 26 1.87 -10.50 -22.64
N VAL A 27 2.77 -10.99 -23.49
CA VAL A 27 4.22 -10.80 -23.33
C VAL A 27 4.59 -9.33 -23.45
N ALA A 28 4.07 -8.60 -24.45
CA ALA A 28 4.32 -7.17 -24.61
C ALA A 28 3.76 -6.35 -23.43
N ALA A 29 2.55 -6.65 -23.00
CA ALA A 29 1.91 -6.04 -21.83
C ALA A 29 2.73 -6.25 -20.54
N ALA A 30 3.20 -7.48 -20.32
CA ALA A 30 4.07 -7.81 -19.19
C ALA A 30 5.43 -7.09 -19.28
N ALA A 31 6.04 -7.02 -20.47
CA ALA A 31 7.30 -6.31 -20.68
C ALA A 31 7.15 -4.80 -20.44
N VAL A 32 6.06 -4.18 -20.89
CA VAL A 32 5.75 -2.77 -20.63
C VAL A 32 5.52 -2.52 -19.14
N ALA A 33 4.73 -3.36 -18.47
CA ALA A 33 4.48 -3.26 -17.04
C ALA A 33 5.78 -3.37 -16.23
N LEU A 34 6.63 -4.36 -16.56
CA LEU A 34 7.94 -4.55 -15.94
C LEU A 34 8.88 -3.39 -16.24
N GLY A 35 8.94 -2.91 -17.47
CA GLY A 35 9.76 -1.75 -17.85
C GLY A 35 9.37 -0.49 -17.08
N ILE A 36 8.07 -0.20 -16.97
CA ILE A 36 7.56 0.94 -16.20
C ILE A 36 7.90 0.78 -14.71
N TYR A 37 7.74 -0.43 -14.16
CA TYR A 37 8.12 -0.73 -12.79
C TYR A 37 9.60 -0.44 -12.54
N LEU A 38 10.49 -1.00 -13.38
CA LEU A 38 11.94 -0.80 -13.26
C LEU A 38 12.37 0.66 -13.43
N ILE A 39 11.74 1.40 -14.35
CA ILE A 39 12.02 2.84 -14.55
C ILE A 39 11.53 3.65 -13.35
N ALA A 40 10.34 3.38 -12.83
CA ALA A 40 9.80 4.05 -11.65
C ALA A 40 10.65 3.77 -10.40
N GLU A 41 11.16 2.56 -10.28
CA GLU A 41 12.06 2.11 -9.22
C GLU A 41 13.44 2.80 -9.32
N ALA A 42 14.00 2.91 -10.52
CA ALA A 42 15.34 3.46 -10.76
C ALA A 42 15.39 5.00 -10.74
N GLY A 43 14.36 5.68 -11.25
CA GLY A 43 14.41 7.11 -11.52
C GLY A 43 13.94 8.02 -10.39
N THR A 44 12.83 7.70 -9.74
CA THR A 44 12.09 8.68 -8.90
C THR A 44 11.94 8.27 -7.45
N GLY A 45 12.35 7.05 -7.09
CA GLY A 45 11.98 6.43 -5.82
C GLY A 45 10.46 6.41 -5.61
N ALA A 46 9.66 6.49 -6.69
CA ALA A 46 8.22 6.63 -6.66
C ALA A 46 7.55 5.39 -7.23
N ALA A 47 7.53 4.33 -6.41
CA ALA A 47 6.63 3.20 -6.62
C ALA A 47 5.13 3.58 -6.51
N VAL A 48 4.83 4.82 -6.10
CA VAL A 48 3.48 5.35 -5.93
C VAL A 48 3.27 6.52 -6.90
N SER A 49 2.80 6.21 -8.12
CA SER A 49 2.66 7.14 -9.25
C SER A 49 1.27 7.03 -9.92
N TYR A 50 0.77 8.09 -10.55
CA TYR A 50 -0.45 8.12 -11.35
C TYR A 50 -0.40 7.04 -12.42
N THR A 51 0.76 6.90 -13.07
CA THR A 51 0.97 5.90 -14.11
C THR A 51 0.76 4.47 -13.57
N LEU A 52 1.41 4.12 -12.46
CA LEU A 52 1.34 2.76 -11.89
C LEU A 52 -0.02 2.45 -11.25
N LEU A 53 -0.63 3.43 -10.58
CA LEU A 53 -1.85 3.21 -9.80
C LEU A 53 -3.14 3.31 -10.63
N ILE A 54 -3.14 4.10 -11.70
CA ILE A 54 -4.36 4.48 -12.43
C ILE A 54 -4.25 4.08 -13.90
N ILE A 55 -3.26 4.60 -14.62
CA ILE A 55 -3.19 4.47 -16.08
C ILE A 55 -2.83 3.04 -16.49
N LEU A 56 -1.82 2.45 -15.85
CA LEU A 56 -1.34 1.12 -16.16
C LEU A 56 -2.42 0.03 -16.02
N PRO A 57 -3.13 -0.12 -14.87
CA PRO A 57 -4.19 -1.12 -14.76
C PRO A 57 -5.31 -0.93 -15.78
N ALA A 58 -5.70 0.32 -16.06
CA ALA A 58 -6.73 0.62 -17.05
C ALA A 58 -6.31 0.19 -18.47
N ILE A 59 -5.12 0.59 -18.92
CA ILE A 59 -4.62 0.31 -20.27
C ILE A 59 -4.33 -1.18 -20.47
N LEU A 60 -3.71 -1.84 -19.49
CA LEU A 60 -3.45 -3.28 -19.56
C LEU A 60 -4.76 -4.07 -19.65
N SER A 61 -5.73 -3.74 -18.79
CA SER A 61 -7.03 -4.42 -18.79
C SER A 61 -7.79 -4.17 -20.10
N ALA A 62 -7.79 -2.95 -20.62
CA ALA A 62 -8.38 -2.60 -21.91
C ALA A 62 -7.74 -3.38 -23.07
N THR A 63 -6.41 -3.45 -23.10
CA THR A 63 -5.66 -4.13 -24.17
C THR A 63 -5.91 -5.63 -24.15
N ILE A 64 -5.84 -6.25 -22.97
CA ILE A 64 -6.13 -7.68 -22.78
C ILE A 64 -7.58 -7.99 -23.18
N ALA A 65 -8.54 -7.18 -22.73
CA ALA A 65 -9.94 -7.35 -23.09
C ALA A 65 -10.18 -7.18 -24.60
N TRP A 66 -9.51 -6.22 -25.24
CA TRP A 66 -9.65 -5.96 -26.67
C TRP A 66 -9.15 -7.12 -27.53
N VAL A 67 -7.92 -7.58 -27.26
CA VAL A 67 -7.30 -8.67 -28.02
C VAL A 67 -7.98 -10.00 -27.73
N GLY A 68 -8.29 -10.26 -26.46
CA GLY A 68 -8.97 -11.49 -26.06
C GLY A 68 -10.39 -11.59 -26.63
N SER A 69 -11.18 -10.51 -26.60
CA SER A 69 -12.51 -10.51 -27.23
C SER A 69 -12.47 -10.56 -28.76
N ALA A 70 -11.29 -10.37 -29.39
CA ALA A 70 -11.13 -10.55 -30.83
C ALA A 70 -11.09 -12.05 -31.23
N THR A 71 -10.85 -12.96 -30.28
CA THR A 71 -10.71 -14.41 -30.56
C THR A 71 -12.00 -15.21 -30.34
N GLY A 72 -13.11 -14.58 -29.97
CA GLY A 72 -14.40 -15.24 -29.79
C GLY A 72 -15.42 -14.39 -29.03
N GLY A 73 -16.70 -14.79 -29.09
CA GLY A 73 -17.82 -14.10 -28.44
C GLY A 73 -17.77 -14.18 -26.92
N TRP A 74 -16.91 -13.36 -26.31
CA TRP A 74 -16.78 -13.25 -24.86
C TRP A 74 -18.12 -12.90 -24.22
N ARG A 75 -18.45 -13.58 -23.12
CA ARG A 75 -19.58 -13.20 -22.27
C ARG A 75 -19.21 -11.92 -21.51
N ALA A 76 -20.21 -11.14 -21.11
CA ALA A 76 -20.01 -9.93 -20.31
C ALA A 76 -19.18 -10.22 -19.05
N THR A 77 -19.38 -11.37 -18.41
CA THR A 77 -18.61 -11.82 -17.24
C THR A 77 -17.11 -11.93 -17.52
N THR A 78 -16.71 -12.40 -18.71
CA THR A 78 -15.30 -12.52 -19.08
C THR A 78 -14.61 -11.17 -19.12
N PHE A 79 -15.28 -10.12 -19.61
CA PHE A 79 -14.74 -8.76 -19.60
C PHE A 79 -14.47 -8.28 -18.17
N PHE A 80 -15.45 -8.38 -17.28
CA PHE A 80 -15.33 -7.89 -15.90
C PHE A 80 -14.36 -8.71 -15.03
N LEU A 81 -14.01 -9.93 -15.45
CA LEU A 81 -12.99 -10.73 -14.78
C LEU A 81 -11.55 -10.40 -15.22
N VAL A 82 -11.34 -9.69 -16.34
CA VAL A 82 -9.98 -9.34 -16.82
C VAL A 82 -9.16 -8.60 -15.75
N PRO A 83 -9.66 -7.54 -15.09
CA PRO A 83 -8.89 -6.84 -14.06
C PRO A 83 -8.56 -7.74 -12.86
N VAL A 84 -9.43 -8.69 -12.52
CA VAL A 84 -9.20 -9.66 -11.44
C VAL A 84 -8.04 -10.58 -11.79
N TRP A 85 -8.05 -11.18 -12.98
CA TRP A 85 -6.95 -12.05 -13.44
C TRP A 85 -5.63 -11.30 -13.53
N LEU A 86 -5.66 -10.07 -14.05
CA LEU A 86 -4.48 -9.22 -14.15
C LEU A 86 -3.91 -8.91 -12.77
N ALA A 87 -4.76 -8.49 -11.82
CA ALA A 87 -4.34 -8.12 -10.49
C ALA A 87 -3.82 -9.32 -9.68
N VAL A 88 -4.45 -10.49 -9.81
CA VAL A 88 -3.96 -11.75 -9.22
C VAL A 88 -2.61 -12.16 -9.83
N GLY A 89 -2.46 -12.07 -11.15
CA GLY A 89 -1.21 -12.39 -11.83
C GLY A 89 -0.05 -11.50 -11.36
N ILE A 90 -0.29 -10.19 -11.26
CA ILE A 90 0.72 -9.24 -10.81
C ILE A 90 1.01 -9.38 -9.32
N ALA A 91 0.00 -9.62 -8.49
CA ALA A 91 0.21 -9.93 -7.07
C ALA A 91 1.06 -11.19 -6.89
N ALA A 92 0.81 -12.24 -7.69
CA ALA A 92 1.61 -13.47 -7.66
C ALA A 92 3.06 -13.22 -8.11
N ILE A 93 3.27 -12.46 -9.19
CA ILE A 93 4.62 -12.10 -9.66
C ILE A 93 5.34 -11.25 -8.61
N GLY A 94 4.68 -10.24 -8.05
CA GLY A 94 5.25 -9.38 -7.01
C GLY A 94 5.62 -10.15 -5.74
N ALA A 95 4.76 -11.06 -5.29
CA ALA A 95 5.03 -11.91 -4.14
C ALA A 95 6.20 -12.89 -4.38
N LEU A 96 6.29 -13.50 -5.56
CA LEU A 96 7.29 -14.53 -5.87
C LEU A 96 8.66 -13.94 -6.22
N PHE A 97 8.70 -12.87 -7.02
CA PHE A 97 9.93 -12.34 -7.61
C PHE A 97 10.43 -11.05 -6.93
N LEU A 98 9.53 -10.17 -6.52
CA LEU A 98 9.87 -8.84 -6.01
C LEU A 98 9.93 -8.76 -4.48
N ARG A 99 9.48 -9.82 -3.78
CA ARG A 99 9.38 -9.88 -2.31
C ARG A 99 8.63 -8.68 -1.73
N GLU A 100 7.62 -8.20 -2.44
CA GLU A 100 6.78 -7.10 -1.96
C GLU A 100 6.03 -7.50 -0.69
N GLY A 101 5.82 -6.53 0.20
CA GLY A 101 5.06 -6.74 1.42
C GLY A 101 3.60 -7.00 1.08
N VAL A 102 2.98 -7.91 1.83
CA VAL A 102 1.54 -8.23 1.69
C VAL A 102 0.67 -6.97 1.79
N ILE A 103 1.12 -5.95 2.54
CA ILE A 103 0.45 -4.67 2.70
C ILE A 103 0.39 -3.90 1.38
N CYS A 104 1.49 -3.80 0.63
CA CYS A 104 1.51 -3.07 -0.64
C CYS A 104 0.54 -3.72 -1.64
N ILE A 105 0.54 -5.05 -1.75
CA ILE A 105 -0.40 -5.78 -2.60
C ILE A 105 -1.85 -5.51 -2.18
N LEU A 106 -2.15 -5.56 -0.88
CA LEU A 106 -3.48 -5.30 -0.34
C LEU A 106 -3.96 -3.86 -0.60
N MET A 107 -3.04 -2.89 -0.54
CA MET A 107 -3.30 -1.48 -0.86
C MET A 107 -3.43 -1.24 -2.38
N LEU A 108 -2.72 -2.00 -3.20
CA LEU A 108 -2.71 -1.83 -4.65
C LEU A 108 -3.96 -2.45 -5.30
N LEU A 109 -4.39 -3.60 -4.80
CA LEU A 109 -5.44 -4.43 -5.38
C LEU A 109 -6.76 -3.65 -5.62
N PRO A 110 -7.33 -2.90 -4.67
CA PRO A 110 -8.58 -2.18 -4.88
C PRO A 110 -8.49 -1.14 -5.99
N LEU A 111 -7.37 -0.41 -6.07
CA LEU A 111 -7.15 0.59 -7.10
C LEU A 111 -7.05 -0.07 -8.48
N TRP A 112 -6.27 -1.15 -8.59
CA TRP A 112 -6.10 -1.89 -9.83
C TRP A 112 -7.41 -2.49 -10.34
N LEU A 113 -8.26 -2.99 -9.44
CA LEU A 113 -9.59 -3.49 -9.81
C LEU A 113 -10.49 -2.37 -10.33
N ILE A 114 -10.58 -1.25 -9.61
CA ILE A 114 -11.43 -0.12 -9.99
C ILE A 114 -10.99 0.47 -11.34
N PHE A 115 -9.70 0.80 -11.49
CA PHE A 115 -9.20 1.42 -12.71
C PHE A 115 -9.10 0.43 -13.87
N GLY A 116 -8.83 -0.84 -13.60
CA GLY A 116 -8.94 -1.90 -14.61
C GLY A 116 -10.36 -2.04 -15.15
N LEU A 117 -11.39 -1.97 -14.29
CA LEU A 117 -12.79 -1.97 -14.72
C LEU A 117 -13.13 -0.74 -15.57
N ILE A 118 -12.65 0.45 -15.17
CA ILE A 118 -12.81 1.68 -15.96
C ILE A 118 -12.17 1.51 -17.34
N GLY A 119 -10.99 0.88 -17.44
CA GLY A 119 -10.32 0.61 -18.71
C GLY A 119 -11.06 -0.39 -19.59
N VAL A 120 -11.65 -1.44 -19.01
CA VAL A 120 -12.42 -2.45 -19.76
C VAL A 120 -13.77 -1.92 -20.24
N TRP A 121 -14.36 -0.96 -19.52
CA TRP A 121 -15.72 -0.48 -19.78
C TRP A 121 -15.95 0.02 -21.23
N PRO A 122 -15.10 0.91 -21.81
CA PRO A 122 -15.22 1.31 -23.21
C PRO A 122 -15.12 0.15 -24.20
N VAL A 123 -14.24 -0.82 -23.93
CA VAL A 123 -14.06 -2.01 -24.78
C VAL A 123 -15.33 -2.87 -24.78
N TYR A 124 -15.92 -3.07 -23.60
CA TYR A 124 -17.17 -3.79 -23.45
C TYR A 124 -18.32 -3.12 -24.20
N LEU A 125 -18.50 -1.80 -24.03
CA LEU A 125 -19.55 -1.05 -24.73
C LEU A 125 -19.38 -1.12 -26.26
N HIS A 126 -18.15 -0.97 -26.75
CA HIS A 126 -17.85 -1.07 -28.17
C HIS A 126 -18.17 -2.46 -28.74
N ARG A 127 -17.75 -3.52 -28.05
CA ARG A 127 -18.02 -4.92 -28.43
C ARG A 127 -19.51 -5.27 -28.36
N ARG A 128 -20.26 -4.66 -27.45
CA ARG A 128 -21.72 -4.83 -27.37
C ARG A 128 -22.44 -4.14 -28.53
N ALA A 129 -21.96 -2.96 -28.94
CA ALA A 129 -22.55 -2.19 -30.04
C ALA A 129 -22.21 -2.75 -31.43
N GLN A 130 -21.03 -3.34 -31.61
CA GLN A 130 -20.54 -3.83 -32.90
C GLN A 130 -20.25 -5.32 -32.86
N ARG A 131 -21.05 -6.12 -33.58
CA ARG A 131 -20.86 -7.58 -33.69
C ARG A 131 -19.68 -7.97 -34.58
N HIS A 132 -19.30 -7.11 -35.52
CA HIS A 132 -18.14 -7.29 -36.39
C HIS A 132 -17.27 -6.05 -36.29
N VAL A 133 -16.06 -6.23 -35.76
CA VAL A 133 -15.06 -5.18 -35.63
C VAL A 133 -13.83 -5.68 -36.34
N ASP A 134 -13.29 -4.87 -37.25
CA ASP A 134 -12.02 -5.16 -37.92
C ASP A 134 -10.93 -5.45 -36.89
N SER A 135 -10.21 -6.53 -37.12
CA SER A 135 -9.13 -7.05 -36.26
C SER A 135 -7.86 -6.18 -36.35
N ASN A 136 -7.99 -4.87 -36.23
CA ASN A 136 -6.86 -3.94 -36.23
C ASN A 136 -6.14 -3.95 -34.86
N ILE A 137 -5.60 -5.12 -34.51
CA ILE A 137 -4.82 -5.44 -33.31
C ILE A 137 -3.64 -4.46 -33.16
N PHE A 138 -3.09 -3.97 -34.27
CA PHE A 138 -2.05 -2.96 -34.29
C PHE A 138 -2.44 -1.67 -33.55
N ARG A 139 -3.71 -1.24 -33.65
CA ARG A 139 -4.22 -0.05 -32.95
C ARG A 139 -4.32 -0.26 -31.43
N ALA A 140 -4.60 -1.49 -30.99
CA ALA A 140 -4.66 -1.81 -29.56
C ALA A 140 -3.28 -1.83 -28.93
N ASN A 141 -2.25 -2.32 -29.64
CA ASN A 141 -0.87 -2.29 -29.16
C ASN A 141 -0.34 -0.86 -29.00
N ALA A 142 -0.82 0.10 -29.80
CA ALA A 142 -0.48 1.51 -29.62
C ALA A 142 -0.95 2.07 -28.26
N LEU A 143 -2.00 1.50 -27.65
CA LEU A 143 -2.44 1.90 -26.30
C LEU A 143 -1.38 1.59 -25.24
N LEU A 144 -0.56 0.55 -25.43
CA LEU A 144 0.53 0.20 -24.51
C LEU A 144 1.64 1.27 -24.46
N LEU A 145 1.67 2.21 -25.40
CA LEU A 145 2.56 3.37 -25.35
C LEU A 145 2.06 4.44 -24.37
N LEU A 146 0.76 4.49 -24.06
CA LEU A 146 0.19 5.53 -23.20
C LEU A 146 0.80 5.53 -21.79
N PRO A 147 0.93 4.40 -21.07
CA PRO A 147 1.57 4.38 -19.76
C PRO A 147 3.04 4.88 -19.80
N LEU A 148 3.77 4.62 -20.89
CA LEU A 148 5.13 5.13 -21.06
C LEU A 148 5.15 6.66 -21.23
N LEU A 149 4.24 7.19 -22.04
CA LEU A 149 4.09 8.64 -22.24
C LEU A 149 3.65 9.35 -20.96
N THR A 150 2.69 8.78 -20.23
CA THR A 150 2.23 9.37 -18.96
C THR A 150 3.33 9.35 -17.91
N LEU A 151 4.20 8.33 -17.91
CA LEU A 151 5.35 8.30 -17.00
C LEU A 151 6.30 9.48 -17.23
N ILE A 152 6.55 9.84 -18.49
CA ILE A 152 7.42 10.99 -18.85
C ILE A 152 6.78 12.31 -18.41
N VAL A 153 5.47 12.48 -18.67
CA VAL A 153 4.73 13.67 -18.26
C VAL A 153 4.70 13.79 -16.74
N GLU A 154 4.46 12.68 -16.05
CA GLU A 154 4.35 12.63 -14.59
C GLU A 154 5.64 13.05 -13.87
N GLN A 155 6.82 12.89 -14.47
CA GLN A 155 8.07 13.39 -13.90
C GLN A 155 8.08 14.90 -13.68
N HIS A 156 7.22 15.63 -14.38
CA HIS A 156 7.09 17.08 -14.30
C HIS A 156 5.91 17.53 -13.43
N VAL A 157 5.18 16.59 -12.82
CA VAL A 157 4.00 16.86 -11.98
C VAL A 157 4.32 16.47 -10.55
N ASP A 158 4.35 17.45 -9.65
CA ASP A 158 4.44 17.17 -8.23
C ASP A 158 3.11 16.62 -7.70
N PRO A 159 3.11 15.48 -6.98
CA PRO A 159 1.90 14.97 -6.37
C PRO A 159 1.40 15.92 -5.27
N PRO A 160 0.08 15.98 -5.03
CA PRO A 160 -0.48 16.81 -3.97
C PRO A 160 0.12 16.40 -2.62
N ARG A 161 0.43 17.37 -1.77
CA ARG A 161 1.02 17.14 -0.45
C ARG A 161 0.01 17.50 0.64
N THR A 162 -0.22 16.58 1.57
CA THR A 162 -1.17 16.79 2.66
C THR A 162 -0.63 16.21 3.95
N THR A 163 -0.85 16.93 5.06
CA THR A 163 -0.48 16.49 6.41
C THR A 163 -1.72 15.99 7.12
N TYR A 164 -1.59 14.84 7.78
CA TYR A 164 -2.64 14.17 8.54
C TYR A 164 -2.17 13.91 9.98
N ILE A 165 -3.12 13.78 10.89
CA ILE A 165 -2.87 13.43 12.30
C ILE A 165 -3.77 12.25 12.65
N VAL A 166 -3.17 11.16 13.12
CA VAL A 166 -3.89 10.04 13.75
C VAL A 166 -3.76 10.18 15.25
N ALA A 167 -4.86 10.05 15.98
CA ALA A 167 -4.86 10.08 17.42
C ALA A 167 -5.77 9.00 18.02
N ARG A 168 -5.37 8.48 19.18
CA ARG A 168 -6.15 7.57 20.02
C ARG A 168 -6.07 8.04 21.47
N GLU A 169 -7.13 7.77 22.22
CA GLU A 169 -7.19 8.07 23.64
C GLU A 169 -7.74 6.90 24.46
N ILE A 170 -7.27 6.81 25.69
CA ILE A 170 -7.80 5.90 26.72
C ILE A 170 -7.86 6.63 28.06
N VAL A 171 -8.71 6.14 28.96
CA VAL A 171 -8.73 6.56 30.37
C VAL A 171 -8.18 5.42 31.22
N VAL A 172 -7.30 5.75 32.16
CA VAL A 172 -6.68 4.81 33.09
C VAL A 172 -6.90 5.26 34.53
N ASP A 173 -7.01 4.29 35.43
CA ASP A 173 -7.20 4.50 36.87
C ASP A 173 -5.86 4.70 37.58
N ALA A 174 -5.09 5.69 37.12
CA ALA A 174 -3.79 6.05 37.68
C ALA A 174 -3.54 7.57 37.57
N PRO A 175 -2.87 8.18 38.56
CA PRO A 175 -2.56 9.60 38.53
C PRO A 175 -1.48 9.92 37.47
N PRO A 176 -1.40 11.16 36.98
CA PRO A 176 -0.49 11.50 35.88
C PRO A 176 0.99 11.20 36.16
N GLY A 177 1.44 11.28 37.41
CA GLY A 177 2.80 10.94 37.80
C GLY A 177 3.14 9.46 37.55
N ARG A 178 2.23 8.55 37.92
CA ARG A 178 2.42 7.11 37.68
C ARG A 178 2.36 6.77 36.19
N VAL A 179 1.43 7.40 35.47
CA VAL A 179 1.36 7.25 34.01
C VAL A 179 2.65 7.76 33.36
N TRP A 180 3.18 8.88 33.82
CA TRP A 180 4.40 9.48 33.30
C TRP A 180 5.59 8.52 33.36
N GLU A 181 5.79 7.84 34.49
CA GLU A 181 6.87 6.85 34.66
C GLU A 181 6.79 5.72 33.63
N GLN A 182 5.59 5.20 33.36
CA GLN A 182 5.36 4.17 32.34
C GLN A 182 5.59 4.68 30.90
N LEU A 183 5.37 5.98 30.65
CA LEU A 183 5.61 6.56 29.33
C LEU A 183 7.10 6.78 29.05
N LEU A 184 7.91 7.04 30.07
CA LEU A 184 9.34 7.30 29.89
C LEU A 184 10.07 6.08 29.34
N ALA A 185 9.86 4.91 29.92
CA ALA A 185 10.50 3.69 29.48
C ALA A 185 9.50 2.54 29.43
N ILE A 186 9.39 1.92 28.25
CA ILE A 186 8.63 0.69 28.06
C ILE A 186 9.66 -0.45 27.96
N PRO A 187 9.94 -1.18 29.06
CA PRO A 187 10.81 -2.35 29.02
C PRO A 187 10.18 -3.44 28.14
N ALA A 188 10.91 -4.55 27.96
CA ALA A 188 10.52 -5.68 27.13
C ALA A 188 9.02 -6.03 27.27
N ILE A 189 8.32 -6.08 26.15
CA ILE A 189 6.89 -6.33 26.06
C ILE A 189 6.66 -7.84 25.92
N GLY A 190 5.94 -8.41 26.87
CA GLY A 190 5.55 -9.82 26.89
C GLY A 190 4.61 -10.19 25.73
N ARG A 191 4.55 -11.48 25.40
CA ARG A 191 3.73 -11.97 24.26
C ARG A 191 2.23 -11.81 24.47
N THR A 192 1.79 -11.75 25.73
CA THR A 192 0.39 -11.58 26.14
C THR A 192 -0.02 -10.11 26.27
N GLU A 193 0.94 -9.18 26.22
CA GLU A 193 0.66 -7.76 26.36
C GLU A 193 0.15 -7.14 25.05
N GLY A 194 -0.70 -6.12 25.19
CA GLY A 194 -1.34 -5.42 24.08
C GLY A 194 -2.69 -6.00 23.69
N ARG A 195 -3.20 -5.60 22.53
CA ARG A 195 -4.53 -6.00 22.04
C ARG A 195 -4.48 -6.50 20.61
N TRP A 196 -5.46 -7.33 20.26
CA TRP A 196 -5.66 -7.73 18.88
C TRP A 196 -6.01 -6.50 18.02
N THR A 197 -5.37 -6.38 16.85
CA THR A 197 -5.65 -5.35 15.84
C THR A 197 -5.60 -5.95 14.45
N VAL A 198 -6.31 -5.36 13.49
CA VAL A 198 -6.35 -5.84 12.11
C VAL A 198 -4.95 -5.78 11.51
N SER A 199 -4.29 -4.64 11.67
CA SER A 199 -2.96 -4.37 11.12
C SER A 199 -1.90 -5.35 11.63
N GLN A 200 -1.84 -5.60 12.94
CA GLN A 200 -0.76 -6.41 13.52
C GLN A 200 -1.08 -7.92 13.53
N ASN A 201 -2.34 -8.31 13.69
CA ASN A 201 -2.70 -9.73 13.83
C ASN A 201 -3.11 -10.37 12.50
N LEU A 202 -3.89 -9.67 11.67
CA LEU A 202 -4.33 -10.20 10.37
C LEU A 202 -3.29 -9.93 9.29
N ILE A 203 -2.85 -8.68 9.18
CA ILE A 203 -1.89 -8.23 8.14
C ILE A 203 -0.43 -8.51 8.55
N ARG A 204 -0.20 -8.97 9.78
CA ARG A 204 1.12 -9.35 10.33
C ARG A 204 2.13 -8.21 10.39
N LEU A 205 1.66 -6.97 10.59
CA LEU A 205 2.57 -5.86 10.88
C LEU A 205 3.38 -6.11 12.15
N PRO A 206 4.68 -5.76 12.15
CA PRO A 206 5.55 -5.90 13.31
C PRO A 206 4.96 -5.18 14.53
N ARG A 207 5.06 -5.82 15.71
CA ARG A 207 4.65 -5.23 16.99
C ARG A 207 5.84 -4.61 17.73
N PRO A 208 5.62 -3.58 18.56
CA PRO A 208 6.67 -3.07 19.44
C PRO A 208 7.11 -4.14 20.43
N THR A 209 8.41 -4.17 20.74
CA THR A 209 9.03 -5.10 21.69
C THR A 209 9.65 -4.39 22.88
N SER A 210 10.13 -3.16 22.71
CA SER A 210 10.59 -2.28 23.79
C SER A 210 10.75 -0.86 23.28
N ALA A 211 10.74 0.12 24.18
CA ALA A 211 11.15 1.50 23.92
C ALA A 211 11.91 2.02 25.14
N LEU A 212 13.23 2.07 25.05
CA LEU A 212 14.11 2.44 26.16
C LEU A 212 14.55 3.89 26.02
N LEU A 213 14.46 4.67 27.08
CA LEU A 213 14.87 6.07 27.07
C LEU A 213 16.33 6.22 27.53
N SER A 214 17.12 6.89 26.70
CA SER A 214 18.49 7.30 26.96
C SER A 214 18.55 8.81 27.19
N GLY A 215 18.94 9.24 28.40
CA GLY A 215 18.98 10.64 28.81
C GLY A 215 17.71 11.14 29.51
N ARG A 216 17.62 12.46 29.74
CA ARG A 216 16.48 13.10 30.43
C ARG A 216 16.21 14.49 29.85
N GLY A 217 14.94 14.84 29.69
CA GLY A 217 14.53 16.16 29.18
C GLY A 217 14.47 16.23 27.65
N VAL A 218 14.45 17.45 27.12
CA VAL A 218 14.48 17.71 25.67
C VAL A 218 15.83 17.23 25.11
N GLY A 219 15.80 16.53 23.97
CA GLY A 219 16.97 15.91 23.36
C GLY A 219 17.26 14.48 23.83
N ALA A 220 16.57 13.99 24.86
CA ALA A 220 16.62 12.58 25.22
C ALA A 220 16.11 11.71 24.04
N VAL A 221 16.63 10.49 23.93
CA VAL A 221 16.34 9.59 22.79
C VAL A 221 15.62 8.36 23.31
N ARG A 222 14.48 8.00 22.72
CA ARG A 222 13.84 6.70 22.98
C ARG A 222 14.18 5.74 21.84
N ASP A 223 14.89 4.69 22.19
CA ASP A 223 15.28 3.58 21.33
C ASP A 223 14.11 2.59 21.20
N ALA A 224 13.30 2.76 20.16
CA ALA A 224 12.17 1.90 19.88
C ALA A 224 12.63 0.65 19.10
N ARG A 225 12.31 -0.53 19.63
CA ARG A 225 12.60 -1.83 19.02
C ARG A 225 11.32 -2.59 18.75
N TRP A 226 11.20 -3.15 17.56
CA TRP A 226 10.02 -3.85 17.08
C TRP A 226 10.39 -5.25 16.60
N GLN A 227 9.39 -6.09 16.40
CA GLN A 227 9.56 -7.44 15.88
C GLN A 227 10.31 -7.43 14.55
N GLY A 228 11.04 -8.51 14.28
CA GLY A 228 11.87 -8.60 13.09
C GLY A 228 13.10 -7.68 13.12
N GLY A 229 13.53 -7.22 14.29
CA GLY A 229 14.75 -6.41 14.42
C GLY A 229 14.60 -4.99 13.85
N ILE A 230 13.37 -4.51 13.72
CA ILE A 230 13.09 -3.12 13.33
C ILE A 230 13.47 -2.19 14.47
N ARG A 231 14.15 -1.09 14.15
CA ARG A 231 14.63 -0.11 15.11
C ARG A 231 14.45 1.31 14.57
N PHE A 232 14.08 2.20 15.47
CA PHE A 232 14.05 3.63 15.22
C PHE A 232 14.17 4.42 16.51
N GLU A 233 14.45 5.70 16.36
CA GLU A 233 14.67 6.61 17.47
C GLU A 233 13.55 7.64 17.53
N GLU A 234 13.12 7.97 18.73
CA GLU A 234 12.22 9.07 19.01
C GLU A 234 12.99 10.14 19.79
N ILE A 235 13.33 11.24 19.12
CA ILE A 235 14.11 12.32 19.72
C ILE A 235 13.14 13.28 20.40
N VAL A 236 13.21 13.39 21.73
CA VAL A 236 12.28 14.20 22.51
C VAL A 236 12.43 15.68 22.16
N THR A 237 11.31 16.32 21.80
CA THR A 237 11.21 17.74 21.45
C THR A 237 10.46 18.55 22.51
N ARG A 238 9.60 17.91 23.31
CA ARG A 238 8.95 18.53 24.48
C ARG A 238 8.93 17.57 25.66
N TRP A 239 9.22 18.10 26.85
CA TRP A 239 9.21 17.35 28.09
C TRP A 239 8.54 18.18 29.20
N GLN A 240 7.29 17.88 29.49
CA GLN A 240 6.52 18.48 30.58
C GLN A 240 6.00 17.37 31.49
N THR A 241 6.68 17.16 32.63
CA THR A 241 6.39 16.08 33.58
C THR A 241 4.91 16.02 33.93
N GLY A 242 4.30 14.83 33.75
CA GLY A 242 2.89 14.58 34.05
C GLY A 242 1.90 15.27 33.11
N ARG A 243 2.35 15.90 32.01
CA ARG A 243 1.48 16.66 31.10
C ARG A 243 1.70 16.33 29.63
N GLU A 244 2.92 16.44 29.11
CA GLU A 244 3.19 16.29 27.68
C GLU A 244 4.60 15.75 27.43
N LEU A 245 4.68 14.71 26.59
CA LEU A 245 5.92 14.19 26.02
C LEU A 245 5.75 14.17 24.51
N ALA A 246 6.56 14.93 23.77
CA ALA A 246 6.52 14.94 22.31
C ALA A 246 7.90 14.66 21.73
N TRP A 247 7.95 14.05 20.55
CA TRP A 247 9.18 13.66 19.89
C TRP A 247 9.09 13.80 18.38
N ARG A 248 10.25 13.83 17.73
CA ARG A 248 10.40 13.67 16.29
C ARG A 248 10.92 12.26 16.00
N PHE A 249 10.43 11.63 14.95
CA PHE A 249 10.97 10.34 14.52
C PHE A 249 12.30 10.52 13.79
N SER A 250 13.24 9.61 14.08
CA SER A 250 14.51 9.45 13.40
C SER A 250 14.65 7.98 13.00
N PHE A 251 14.89 7.73 11.71
CA PHE A 251 15.11 6.38 11.17
C PHE A 251 16.59 6.24 10.74
N PRO A 252 17.51 5.99 11.69
CA PRO A 252 18.95 5.97 11.42
C PRO A 252 19.40 4.74 10.62
N ASP A 253 18.60 3.66 10.64
CA ASP A 253 18.91 2.43 9.93
C ASP A 253 17.78 2.00 8.98
N PRO A 254 18.10 1.21 7.94
CA PRO A 254 17.11 0.79 6.95
C PRO A 254 16.23 -0.40 7.38
N SER A 255 16.12 -0.69 8.67
CA SER A 255 15.39 -1.87 9.16
C SER A 255 13.90 -1.84 8.85
N ILE A 256 13.24 -0.68 8.91
CA ILE A 256 11.80 -0.55 8.67
C ILE A 256 11.44 -0.96 7.24
N TYR A 257 12.09 -0.36 6.23
CA TYR A 257 11.74 -0.63 4.84
C TYR A 257 12.26 -1.99 4.34
N ARG A 258 13.30 -2.56 4.97
CA ARG A 258 13.75 -3.93 4.65
C ARG A 258 12.78 -5.02 5.14
N ARG A 259 11.90 -4.71 6.09
CA ARG A 259 11.05 -5.69 6.77
C ARG A 259 9.55 -5.51 6.54
N THR A 260 9.08 -4.27 6.41
CA THR A 260 7.65 -3.98 6.23
C THR A 260 7.30 -3.94 4.75
N ASP A 261 7.91 -3.03 4.00
CA ASP A 261 7.82 -2.92 2.54
C ASP A 261 8.88 -1.92 2.06
N ARG A 262 9.50 -2.19 0.89
CA ARG A 262 10.51 -1.30 0.30
C ARG A 262 9.92 0.04 -0.16
N HIS A 263 8.62 0.07 -0.43
CA HIS A 263 7.87 1.22 -0.92
C HIS A 263 7.19 2.03 0.20
N ILE A 264 7.04 1.46 1.40
CA ILE A 264 6.53 2.17 2.59
C ILE A 264 7.73 2.58 3.45
N ASN A 265 8.43 3.62 3.00
CA ASN A 265 9.51 4.22 3.78
C ASN A 265 8.98 5.46 4.53
N PRO A 266 9.02 5.46 5.88
CA PRO A 266 8.49 6.55 6.71
C PRO A 266 9.33 7.85 6.67
N HIS A 267 10.44 7.87 5.92
CA HIS A 267 11.21 9.06 5.53
C HIS A 267 11.38 9.17 4.00
N SER A 268 10.36 8.77 3.23
CA SER A 268 10.37 8.94 1.77
C SER A 268 9.80 10.29 1.33
N ARG A 269 9.91 10.55 0.01
CA ARG A 269 9.25 11.70 -0.62
C ARG A 269 7.73 11.62 -0.46
N GLN A 270 7.18 10.40 -0.56
CA GLN A 270 5.76 10.06 -0.60
C GLN A 270 5.13 9.92 0.79
N LEU A 271 5.89 9.46 1.77
CA LEU A 271 5.45 9.31 3.16
C LEU A 271 6.54 9.80 4.11
N ARG A 272 6.19 10.76 4.96
CA ARG A 272 7.05 11.23 6.05
C ARG A 272 6.30 11.21 7.38
N ILE A 273 6.68 10.32 8.29
CA ILE A 273 6.22 10.39 9.68
C ILE A 273 7.07 11.44 10.38
N GLU A 274 6.45 12.50 10.89
CA GLU A 274 7.15 13.70 11.35
C GLU A 274 7.37 13.65 12.86
N ASP A 275 6.29 13.57 13.62
CA ASP A 275 6.31 13.67 15.07
C ASP A 275 5.14 12.95 15.71
N GLY A 276 5.29 12.67 16.99
CA GLY A 276 4.27 12.09 17.82
C GLY A 276 4.39 12.59 19.24
N GLY A 277 3.42 12.24 20.06
CA GLY A 277 3.43 12.62 21.45
C GLY A 277 2.33 11.99 22.28
N TYR A 278 2.53 12.04 23.59
CA TYR A 278 1.51 11.82 24.60
C TYR A 278 1.11 13.15 25.22
N ARG A 279 -0.20 13.32 25.44
CA ARG A 279 -0.75 14.32 26.33
C ARG A 279 -1.52 13.63 27.45
N LEU A 280 -1.25 14.04 28.68
CA LEU A 280 -1.88 13.54 29.89
C LEU A 280 -2.85 14.59 30.41
N LEU A 281 -4.11 14.23 30.52
CA LEU A 281 -5.16 15.08 31.07
C LEU A 281 -5.61 14.47 32.40
N PRO A 282 -5.35 15.12 33.54
CA PRO A 282 -5.86 14.64 34.83
C PRO A 282 -7.39 14.68 34.84
N LEU A 283 -7.99 13.65 35.43
CA LEU A 283 -9.44 13.52 35.61
C LEU A 283 -9.78 13.31 37.09
N ALA A 284 -11.06 13.50 37.44
CA ALA A 284 -11.55 13.26 38.78
C ALA A 284 -11.34 11.79 39.22
N GLY A 285 -11.11 11.60 40.53
CA GLY A 285 -10.87 10.29 41.13
C GLY A 285 -9.45 9.75 40.91
N GLY A 286 -8.46 10.63 40.68
CA GLY A 286 -7.06 10.22 40.46
C GLY A 286 -6.83 9.52 39.12
N ARG A 287 -7.76 9.63 38.18
CA ARG A 287 -7.68 9.02 36.83
C ARG A 287 -6.94 9.94 35.87
N THR A 288 -6.47 9.39 34.77
CA THR A 288 -5.80 10.16 33.70
C THR A 288 -6.32 9.73 32.34
N LYS A 289 -6.63 10.71 31.48
CA LYS A 289 -6.81 10.46 30.04
C LYS A 289 -5.47 10.59 29.35
N ILE A 290 -5.08 9.54 28.63
CA ILE A 290 -3.86 9.48 27.82
C ILE A 290 -4.27 9.67 26.37
N HIS A 291 -3.77 10.73 25.74
CA HIS A 291 -3.97 11.03 24.33
C HIS A 291 -2.65 10.82 23.57
N LEU A 292 -2.59 9.81 22.72
CA LEU A 292 -1.45 9.51 21.86
C LEU A 292 -1.76 9.99 20.44
N TRP A 293 -0.84 10.72 19.84
CA TRP A 293 -1.00 11.24 18.48
C TRP A 293 0.26 11.06 17.65
N THR A 294 0.08 11.03 16.33
CA THR A 294 1.15 10.93 15.34
C THR A 294 0.78 11.77 14.13
N ARG A 295 1.67 12.69 13.75
CA ARG A 295 1.56 13.54 12.59
C ARG A 295 2.45 13.02 11.46
N TYR A 296 1.89 12.94 10.27
CA TYR A 296 2.59 12.45 9.10
C TYR A 296 2.14 13.20 7.85
N ARG A 297 3.00 13.23 6.84
CA ARG A 297 2.79 13.89 5.56
C ARG A 297 2.78 12.85 4.45
N ILE A 298 1.78 12.93 3.58
CA ILE A 298 1.67 12.12 2.37
C ILE A 298 1.83 13.01 1.14
N ALA A 299 2.52 12.52 0.13
CA ALA A 299 2.68 13.14 -1.17
C ALA A 299 2.49 12.09 -2.29
N THR A 300 1.23 11.78 -2.59
CA THR A 300 0.85 10.73 -3.55
C THR A 300 -0.30 11.21 -4.45
N PRO A 301 -0.48 10.58 -5.61
CA PRO A 301 -1.65 10.76 -6.46
C PRO A 301 -3.01 10.59 -5.75
N VAL A 302 -3.04 9.78 -4.70
CA VAL A 302 -4.25 9.29 -4.03
C VAL A 302 -4.18 9.52 -2.51
N ASN A 303 -3.87 10.74 -2.08
CA ASN A 303 -3.66 11.07 -0.65
C ASN A 303 -4.80 10.62 0.26
N ALA A 304 -6.06 10.81 -0.13
CA ALA A 304 -7.20 10.39 0.68
C ALA A 304 -7.23 8.87 0.91
N TYR A 305 -6.93 8.10 -0.13
CA TYR A 305 -6.82 6.65 -0.04
C TYR A 305 -5.65 6.21 0.85
N ALA A 306 -4.48 6.83 0.67
CA ALA A 306 -3.32 6.58 1.51
C ALA A 306 -3.57 6.97 2.99
N ALA A 307 -4.32 8.04 3.23
CA ALA A 307 -4.67 8.50 4.58
C ALA A 307 -5.62 7.52 5.29
N MET A 308 -6.54 6.88 4.57
CA MET A 308 -7.38 5.80 5.12
C MET A 308 -6.52 4.63 5.63
N TRP A 309 -5.51 4.22 4.88
CA TRP A 309 -4.56 3.20 5.33
C TRP A 309 -3.70 3.69 6.49
N GLY A 310 -3.28 4.96 6.48
CA GLY A 310 -2.57 5.59 7.60
C GLY A 310 -3.39 5.56 8.89
N GLU A 311 -4.68 5.90 8.82
CA GLU A 311 -5.62 5.86 9.94
C GLU A 311 -5.80 4.44 10.51
N LEU A 312 -5.90 3.43 9.63
CA LEU A 312 -5.98 2.02 10.04
C LEU A 312 -4.68 1.57 10.72
N ILE A 313 -3.54 1.74 10.05
CA ILE A 313 -2.25 1.20 10.48
C ILE A 313 -1.73 1.92 11.72
N LEU A 314 -1.60 3.25 11.68
CA LEU A 314 -1.13 4.03 12.82
C LEU A 314 -2.13 3.97 13.97
N GLY A 315 -3.43 3.98 13.65
CA GLY A 315 -4.48 3.86 14.66
C GLY A 315 -4.43 2.54 15.41
N ASP A 316 -4.23 1.41 14.71
CA ASP A 316 -4.05 0.10 15.32
C ASP A 316 -2.78 0.02 16.17
N ILE A 317 -1.67 0.59 15.68
CA ILE A 317 -0.43 0.70 16.45
C ILE A 317 -0.65 1.48 17.74
N GLN A 318 -1.26 2.68 17.66
CA GLN A 318 -1.55 3.52 18.82
C GLN A 318 -2.48 2.81 19.81
N ASN A 319 -3.53 2.19 19.30
CA ASN A 319 -4.44 1.36 20.09
C ASN A 319 -3.70 0.25 20.85
N ASN A 320 -2.76 -0.44 20.19
CA ASN A 320 -1.97 -1.49 20.81
C ASN A 320 -1.02 -0.95 21.89
N VAL A 321 -0.33 0.16 21.61
CA VAL A 321 0.58 0.81 22.56
C VAL A 321 -0.18 1.29 23.80
N LEU A 322 -1.33 1.95 23.62
CA LEU A 322 -2.18 2.39 24.73
C LEU A 322 -2.69 1.20 25.57
N ALA A 323 -3.06 0.09 24.93
CA ALA A 323 -3.47 -1.12 25.64
C ALA A 323 -2.33 -1.72 26.49
N ILE A 324 -1.09 -1.70 25.99
CA ILE A 324 0.09 -2.14 26.77
C ILE A 324 0.27 -1.26 28.01
N ILE A 325 0.22 0.07 27.85
CA ILE A 325 0.34 1.02 28.96
C ILE A 325 -0.76 0.79 30.00
N ALA A 326 -2.01 0.63 29.56
CA ALA A 326 -3.13 0.38 30.46
C ALA A 326 -3.00 -0.94 31.22
N PHE A 327 -2.50 -2.00 30.57
CA PHE A 327 -2.28 -3.30 31.20
C PHE A 327 -1.24 -3.21 32.32
N ARG A 328 -0.12 -2.53 32.08
CA ARG A 328 0.96 -2.36 33.08
C ARG A 328 0.52 -1.54 34.28
N LEU A 329 -0.27 -0.49 34.07
CA LEU A 329 -0.82 0.32 35.15
C LEU A 329 -1.80 -0.42 36.07
N ARG A 330 -2.36 -1.56 35.64
CA ARG A 330 -3.27 -2.41 36.44
C ARG A 330 -2.56 -3.54 37.18
N GLY A 331 -1.41 -3.98 36.68
CA GLY A 331 -0.68 -5.14 37.19
C GLY A 331 0.34 -4.83 38.30
N GLU A 332 0.45 -3.57 38.68
CA GLU A 332 1.32 -3.06 39.75
C GLU A 332 0.47 -2.54 40.92
#